data_AF-A0A915ZJ53-F1
#
_entry.id   AF-A0A915ZJ53-F1
#
_cell.length_a   1.000
_cell.length_b   1.000
_cell.length_c   1.000
_cell.angle_alpha   90.00
_cell.angle_beta   90.00
_cell.angle_gamma   90.00
#
_symmetry.space_group_name_H-M   'P 1'
#
loop_
_entity.id
_entity.type
_entity.pdbx_description
1 polymer ?
#
loop_
_entity_poly.entity_id
_entity_poly.type
_entity_poly.pdbx_seq_one_letter_code
_entity_poly.pdbx_strand_id
1 'polypeptide(L)'
;MIDIFRKCVCSAGVIKIGDELRINRSYSSIVDGKKDSVPVYIGCKITEIIDGKLTVVLIVYDEEQKVIFSLNTLEEWLFVKFGLDKEYRPKDYHDCNEKIKIKREGEWIGS
;
A
#
# COMPACT_ATOMS: atom_id res chain seq x y z
N MET A 1 20.10 3.04 10.69
CA MET A 1 19.07 2.86 9.66
C MET A 1 17.85 3.65 10.10
N ILE A 2 17.85 4.96 9.83
CA ILE A 2 16.79 5.87 10.26
C ILE A 2 15.68 5.78 9.22
N ASP A 3 14.84 4.78 9.42
CA ASP A 3 13.40 5.00 9.53
C ASP A 3 12.79 5.77 8.34
N ILE A 4 12.77 5.10 7.18
CA ILE A 4 11.95 5.52 6.03
C ILE A 4 10.49 5.69 6.49
N PHE A 5 10.03 4.89 7.46
CA PHE A 5 8.74 5.09 8.09
C PHE A 5 8.66 6.44 8.80
N ARG A 6 9.65 6.82 9.60
CA ARG A 6 9.73 8.17 10.17
C ARG A 6 9.87 9.27 9.13
N LYS A 7 10.47 9.06 7.95
CA LYS A 7 10.45 10.05 6.84
C LYS A 7 9.07 10.16 6.20
N CYS A 8 8.40 9.03 5.93
CA CYS A 8 7.02 8.96 5.46
C CYS A 8 6.06 9.60 6.48
N VAL A 9 6.26 9.33 7.78
CA VAL A 9 5.54 9.88 8.94
C VAL A 9 5.96 11.32 9.25
N CYS A 10 7.16 11.77 8.86
CA CYS A 10 7.57 13.18 8.97
C CYS A 10 6.97 14.03 7.84
N SER A 11 6.71 13.47 6.66
CA SER A 11 5.74 14.05 5.71
C SER A 11 4.28 13.76 6.10
N ALA A 12 4.05 12.76 6.97
CA ALA A 12 2.74 12.30 7.42
C ALA A 12 2.55 12.39 8.94
N GLY A 13 2.50 13.61 9.48
CA GLY A 13 1.64 13.88 10.63
C GLY A 13 0.15 13.64 10.35
N VAL A 14 -0.19 12.76 9.39
CA VAL A 14 -1.39 12.81 8.56
C VAL A 14 -2.05 11.44 8.41
N ILE A 15 -1.47 10.31 8.86
CA ILE A 15 -2.18 9.01 8.86
C ILE A 15 -2.90 8.81 10.20
N LYS A 16 -4.19 8.48 10.16
CA LYS A 16 -5.08 8.33 11.32
C LYS A 16 -5.89 7.04 11.24
N ILE A 17 -6.38 6.59 12.39
CA ILE A 17 -7.42 5.56 12.46
C ILE A 17 -8.60 6.01 11.59
N GLY A 18 -9.14 5.10 10.79
CA GLY A 18 -10.21 5.36 9.85
C GLY A 18 -9.75 5.75 8.44
N ASP A 19 -8.50 6.15 8.26
CA ASP A 19 -7.96 6.42 6.93
C ASP A 19 -7.91 5.15 6.07
N GLU A 20 -8.08 5.33 4.77
CA GLU A 20 -7.89 4.29 3.77
C GLU A 20 -6.55 4.48 3.06
N LEU A 21 -5.74 3.43 3.06
CA LEU A 21 -4.54 3.31 2.24
C LEU A 21 -4.93 2.64 0.92
N ARG A 22 -4.81 3.35 -0.19
CA ARG A 22 -5.25 2.91 -1.52
C ARG A 22 -4.07 2.79 -2.47
N ILE A 23 -3.94 1.63 -3.10
CA ILE A 23 -3.12 1.43 -4.29
C ILE A 23 -4.07 1.48 -5.48
N ASN A 24 -3.89 2.48 -6.34
CA ASN A 24 -4.58 2.59 -7.62
C ASN A 24 -3.53 2.72 -8.73
N ARG A 25 -3.12 1.58 -9.28
CA ARG A 25 -2.08 1.54 -10.29
C ARG A 25 -2.26 0.33 -11.18
N SER A 26 -1.91 0.49 -12.45
CA SER A 26 -1.76 -0.65 -13.35
C SER A 26 -0.34 -1.19 -13.30
N TYR A 27 -0.22 -2.50 -13.10
CA TYR A 27 1.05 -3.23 -13.08
C TYR A 27 1.22 -4.01 -14.38
N SER A 28 2.44 -4.03 -14.93
CA SER A 28 2.74 -4.71 -16.21
C SER A 28 3.00 -6.20 -16.04
N SER A 29 2.09 -7.05 -16.51
CA SER A 29 2.16 -8.51 -16.45
C SER A 29 2.81 -9.08 -17.69
N ILE A 30 3.59 -10.15 -17.58
CA ILE A 30 3.95 -10.97 -18.74
C ILE A 30 3.21 -12.29 -18.63
N VAL A 31 2.16 -12.46 -19.44
CA VAL A 31 1.46 -13.74 -19.58
C VAL A 31 1.76 -14.27 -20.97
N ASP A 32 2.32 -15.47 -21.06
CA ASP A 32 2.67 -16.14 -22.33
C ASP A 32 3.54 -15.27 -23.27
N GLY A 33 4.49 -14.52 -22.70
CA GLY A 33 5.39 -13.65 -23.47
C GLY A 33 4.77 -12.34 -23.98
N LYS A 34 3.52 -12.04 -23.64
CA LYS A 34 2.84 -10.78 -23.94
C LYS A 34 2.78 -9.89 -22.71
N LYS A 35 3.09 -8.60 -22.91
CA LYS A 35 3.00 -7.59 -21.86
C LYS A 35 1.54 -7.10 -21.74
N ASP A 36 0.87 -7.54 -20.69
CA ASP A 36 -0.46 -7.07 -20.31
C ASP A 36 -0.39 -6.04 -19.18
N SER A 37 -1.47 -5.28 -18.99
CA SER A 37 -1.58 -4.28 -17.92
C SER A 37 -2.72 -4.68 -17.00
N VAL A 38 -2.39 -5.00 -15.75
CA VAL A 38 -3.37 -5.41 -14.74
C VAL A 38 -3.66 -4.20 -13.85
N PRO A 39 -4.87 -3.60 -13.94
CA PRO A 39 -5.26 -2.54 -13.04
C PRO A 39 -5.47 -3.13 -11.64
N VAL A 40 -4.72 -2.62 -10.68
CA VAL A 40 -4.82 -3.00 -9.28
C VAL A 40 -5.47 -1.85 -8.53
N TYR A 41 -6.67 -2.12 -8.00
CA TYR A 41 -7.40 -1.22 -7.13
C TYR A 41 -7.62 -1.92 -5.79
N ILE A 42 -6.68 -1.71 -4.87
CA ILE A 42 -6.73 -2.31 -3.53
C ILE A 42 -6.81 -1.20 -2.50
N GLY A 43 -7.64 -1.42 -1.47
CA GLY A 43 -7.72 -0.54 -0.32
C GLY A 43 -7.64 -1.31 0.98
N CYS A 44 -6.97 -0.72 1.97
CA CYS A 44 -7.01 -1.16 3.34
C CYS A 44 -7.42 0.01 4.25
N LYS A 45 -8.22 -0.25 5.27
CA LYS A 45 -8.60 0.73 6.28
C LYS A 45 -7.76 0.56 7.54
N ILE A 46 -7.29 1.65 8.12
CA ILE A 46 -6.55 1.61 9.39
C ILE A 46 -7.55 1.49 10.53
N THR A 47 -7.39 0.45 11.35
CA THR A 47 -8.23 0.20 12.52
C THR A 47 -7.53 0.53 13.83
N GLU A 48 -6.21 0.35 13.90
CA GLU A 48 -5.44 0.62 15.13
C GLU A 48 -4.04 1.17 14.82
N ILE A 49 -3.51 1.93 15.78
CA ILE A 49 -2.13 2.43 15.78
C ILE A 49 -1.54 2.21 17.17
N ILE A 50 -0.59 1.28 17.29
CA ILE A 50 0.04 0.90 18.57
C ILE A 50 1.55 0.88 18.38
N ASP A 51 2.28 1.64 19.22
CA ASP A 51 3.75 1.72 19.20
C ASP A 51 4.35 1.97 17.79
N GLY A 52 3.69 2.81 17.00
CA GLY A 52 4.12 3.14 15.62
C GLY A 52 3.84 2.06 14.59
N LYS A 53 3.14 0.98 14.95
CA LYS A 53 2.64 -0.05 14.03
C LYS A 53 1.19 0.24 13.66
N LEU A 54 0.80 -0.07 12.43
CA LEU A 54 -0.57 0.12 11.95
C LEU A 54 -1.24 -1.25 11.78
N THR A 55 -2.44 -1.40 12.33
CA THR A 55 -3.33 -2.52 11.99
C THR A 55 -4.22 -2.07 10.85
N VAL A 56 -4.20 -2.81 9.74
CA VAL A 56 -5.03 -2.52 8.56
C VAL A 56 -5.96 -3.67 8.24
N VAL A 57 -7.16 -3.36 7.77
CA VAL A 57 -8.17 -4.32 7.32
C VAL A 57 -8.41 -4.13 5.82
N LEU A 58 -8.40 -5.22 5.06
CA LEU A 58 -8.64 -5.16 3.63
C LEU A 58 -10.11 -4.77 3.33
N ILE A 59 -10.34 -3.85 2.38
CA ILE A 59 -11.68 -3.30 2.13
C ILE A 59 -12.55 -4.20 1.22
N VAL A 60 -11.94 -4.98 0.33
CA VAL A 60 -12.67 -5.67 -0.78
C VAL A 60 -12.96 -7.15 -0.51
N TYR A 61 -12.13 -7.79 0.32
CA TYR A 61 -12.22 -9.22 0.61
C TYR A 61 -12.17 -9.39 2.12
N ASP A 62 -13.17 -10.11 2.67
CA ASP A 62 -13.32 -10.56 4.06
C ASP A 62 -12.27 -10.03 5.01
N GLU A 63 -12.65 -9.04 5.84
CA GLU A 63 -12.03 -8.40 7.01
C GLU A 63 -10.61 -8.83 7.45
N GLU A 64 -9.72 -9.14 6.52
CA GLU A 64 -8.43 -9.74 6.84
C GLU A 64 -7.54 -8.63 7.34
N GLN A 65 -7.08 -8.85 8.57
CA GLN A 65 -6.29 -7.88 9.29
C GLN A 65 -4.80 -8.18 9.12
N LYS A 66 -4.01 -7.13 8.96
CA LYS A 66 -2.55 -7.24 8.93
C LYS A 66 -1.92 -6.11 9.73
N VAL A 67 -1.00 -6.47 10.60
CA VAL A 67 -0.11 -5.50 11.23
C VAL A 67 1.02 -5.19 10.26
N ILE A 68 1.18 -3.91 9.93
CA ILE A 68 2.25 -3.39 9.08
C ILE A 68 3.15 -2.44 9.86
N PHE A 69 4.43 -2.53 9.57
CA PHE A 69 5.48 -1.65 10.11
C PHE A 69 6.04 -0.70 9.05
N SER A 70 5.65 -0.88 7.78
CA SER A 70 5.96 0.03 6.70
C SER A 70 4.94 -0.03 5.55
N LEU A 71 4.84 1.03 4.76
CA LEU A 71 4.08 1.03 3.51
C LEU A 71 4.63 0.01 2.50
N ASN A 72 5.94 -0.26 2.53
CA ASN A 72 6.54 -1.35 1.75
C ASN A 72 5.99 -2.70 2.19
N THR A 73 5.89 -2.96 3.49
CA THR A 73 5.33 -4.22 4.02
C THR A 73 3.88 -4.41 3.60
N LEU A 74 3.09 -3.33 3.58
CA LEU A 74 1.72 -3.35 3.07
C LEU A 74 1.72 -3.77 1.61
N GLU A 75 2.50 -3.09 0.78
CA GLU A 75 2.58 -3.35 -0.65
C GLU A 75 3.05 -4.78 -0.96
N GLU A 76 4.07 -5.28 -0.26
CA GLU A 76 4.55 -6.67 -0.39
C GLU A 76 3.48 -7.69 -0.02
N TRP A 77 2.78 -7.48 1.09
CA TRP A 77 1.69 -8.36 1.51
C TRP A 77 0.57 -8.38 0.46
N LEU A 78 0.21 -7.22 -0.09
CA LEU A 78 -0.79 -7.12 -1.15
C LEU A 78 -0.33 -7.82 -2.43
N PHE A 79 0.94 -7.66 -2.83
CA PHE A 79 1.47 -8.36 -4.00
C PHE A 79 1.37 -9.88 -3.86
N VAL A 80 1.77 -10.43 -2.72
CA VAL A 80 1.67 -11.87 -2.45
C VAL A 80 0.21 -12.32 -2.46
N LYS A 81 -0.67 -11.57 -1.78
CA LYS A 81 -2.08 -11.92 -1.64
C LYS A 81 -2.82 -11.96 -2.99
N PHE A 82 -2.50 -11.04 -3.89
CA PHE A 82 -3.14 -10.95 -5.20
C PHE A 82 -2.35 -11.62 -6.33
N GLY A 83 -1.29 -12.37 -6.01
CA GLY A 83 -0.50 -13.11 -7.01
C GLY A 83 0.26 -12.22 -7.99
N LEU A 84 0.62 -11.01 -7.59
CA LEU A 84 1.28 -9.98 -8.42
C LEU A 84 2.82 -10.10 -8.36
N ASP A 85 3.36 -11.32 -8.36
CA ASP A 85 4.76 -11.62 -7.99
C ASP A 85 5.83 -11.09 -8.99
N LYS A 86 7.03 -10.83 -8.46
CA LYS A 86 8.38 -10.49 -8.99
C LYS A 86 8.60 -9.89 -10.40
N GLU A 87 7.82 -10.21 -11.44
CA GLU A 87 7.98 -9.61 -12.78
C GLU A 87 7.58 -8.13 -12.82
N TYR A 88 6.77 -7.70 -11.84
CA TYR A 88 6.26 -6.32 -11.73
C TYR A 88 7.12 -5.40 -10.86
N ARG A 89 8.20 -5.88 -10.25
CA ARG A 89 9.16 -5.05 -9.52
C ARG A 89 10.17 -4.48 -10.52
N PRO A 90 10.05 -3.22 -11.01
CA PRO A 90 11.17 -2.58 -11.69
C PRO A 90 12.39 -2.59 -10.76
N LYS A 91 13.58 -2.87 -11.30
CA LYS A 91 14.84 -2.98 -10.55
C LYS A 91 15.18 -1.73 -9.73
N ASP A 92 14.60 -0.58 -10.07
CA ASP A 92 14.80 0.72 -9.42
C ASP A 92 13.62 1.12 -8.50
N TYR A 93 13.17 0.17 -7.67
CA TYR A 93 11.99 0.32 -6.80
C TYR A 93 12.28 1.18 -5.55
N HIS A 94 12.42 2.50 -5.71
CA HIS A 94 12.93 3.36 -4.63
C HIS A 94 11.90 4.25 -3.91
N ASP A 95 10.66 4.41 -4.41
CA ASP A 95 9.68 5.28 -3.75
C ASP A 95 8.28 4.66 -3.62
N CYS A 96 7.89 4.31 -2.40
CA CYS A 96 6.55 3.84 -2.05
C CYS A 96 5.56 4.99 -1.84
N ASN A 97 6.05 6.21 -1.58
CA ASN A 97 5.22 7.38 -1.31
C ASN A 97 4.42 7.84 -2.54
N GLU A 98 4.90 7.56 -3.74
CA GLU A 98 4.16 7.88 -4.97
C GLU A 98 2.98 6.93 -5.23
N LYS A 99 2.90 5.79 -4.53
CA LYS A 99 2.08 4.65 -4.95
C LYS A 99 0.89 4.39 -4.04
N ILE A 100 1.06 4.65 -2.75
CA ILE A 100 -0.02 4.52 -1.76
C ILE A 100 -0.56 5.90 -1.45
N LYS A 101 -1.82 6.13 -1.84
CA LYS A 101 -2.54 7.37 -1.56
C LYS A 101 -3.40 7.18 -0.31
N ILE A 102 -3.51 8.25 0.47
CA ILE A 102 -4.37 8.27 1.65
C ILE A 102 -5.71 8.88 1.25
N LYS A 103 -6.79 8.21 1.62
CA LYS A 103 -8.15 8.72 1.52
C LYS A 103 -8.76 8.81 2.91
N ARG A 104 -9.30 9.97 3.27
CA ARG A 104 -9.95 10.23 4.56
C ARG A 104 -11.35 10.73 4.31
N GLU A 105 -12.36 10.06 4.89
CA GLU A 105 -13.75 10.49 4.83
C GLU A 105 -14.27 10.76 3.40
N GLY A 106 -13.72 10.06 2.39
CA GLY A 106 -14.07 10.30 0.99
C GLY A 106 -13.07 11.13 0.19
N GLU A 107 -12.20 11.90 0.86
CA GLU A 107 -11.29 12.88 0.27
C GLU A 107 -9.85 12.38 0.17
N TRP A 108 -9.15 12.73 -0.91
CA TRP A 108 -7.72 12.39 -1.09
C TRP A 108 -6.84 13.39 -0.36
N ILE A 109 -5.84 12.90 0.37
CA ILE A 109 -4.95 13.74 1.18
C ILE A 109 -3.53 13.75 0.58
N GLY A 110 -2.91 14.93 0.48
CA GLY A 110 -1.51 15.09 0.09
C GLY A 110 -1.22 15.01 -1.41
N SER A 111 -2.22 15.35 -2.24
CA SER A 111 -2.08 15.52 -3.71
C SER A 111 -1.35 16.79 -4.08
#